data_AF-A0A928WIZ5-F1
#
_entry.id   AF-A0A928WIZ5-F1
#
_cell.length_a   1.000
_cell.length_b   1.000
_cell.length_c   1.000
_cell.angle_alpha   90.00
_cell.angle_beta   90.00
_cell.angle_gamma   90.00
#
_symmetry.space_group_name_H-M   'P 1'
#
loop_
_entity.id
_entity.type
_entity.pdbx_description
1 polymer ?
#
loop_
_entity_poly.entity_id
_entity_poly.type
_entity_poly.pdbx_seq_one_letter_code
_entity_poly.pdbx_strand_id
1 'polypeptide(L)'
;MPNPPQQEPQQITKRQKKLDSPQTNPHTFGFQPEEPELPPERCQHIKFLDCDKSVGRILFECYHCQQGILSEFTGEPVIREYKGRPSVIQVKIKCPTCEQTAIRLNTGEVLSTTAIPSPWQQ
;
A
#
# COMPACT_ATOMS: atom_id res chain seq x y z
N MET A 1 50.13 -15.99 35.70
CA MET A 1 50.00 -14.61 36.24
C MET A 1 51.19 -13.82 35.73
N PRO A 2 51.10 -12.52 35.37
CA PRO A 2 50.08 -11.53 35.75
C PRO A 2 49.45 -10.75 34.57
N ASN A 3 48.44 -9.94 34.91
CA ASN A 3 47.81 -8.88 34.12
C ASN A 3 48.19 -7.52 34.77
N PRO A 4 47.64 -6.36 34.35
CA PRO A 4 48.08 -5.37 33.34
C PRO A 4 48.68 -4.08 33.97
N PRO A 5 48.97 -3.03 33.16
CA PRO A 5 48.62 -1.66 33.60
C PRO A 5 47.92 -0.86 32.47
N GLN A 6 46.71 -0.35 32.70
CA GLN A 6 46.34 1.00 33.19
C GLN A 6 46.30 2.08 32.09
N GLN A 7 45.09 2.60 31.87
CA GLN A 7 44.80 3.86 31.17
C GLN A 7 45.26 5.06 32.02
N GLU A 8 45.69 6.13 31.36
CA GLU A 8 45.61 7.48 31.92
C GLU A 8 45.15 8.53 30.87
N PRO A 9 44.57 9.66 31.31
CA PRO A 9 43.70 10.53 30.52
C PRO A 9 44.40 11.82 30.08
N GLN A 10 44.04 12.37 28.90
CA GLN A 10 44.50 13.71 28.50
C GLN A 10 43.35 14.64 28.06
N GLN A 11 43.10 15.56 28.98
CA GLN A 11 42.52 16.91 28.97
C GLN A 11 42.11 17.59 27.64
N ILE A 12 40.84 18.03 27.65
CA ILE A 12 40.31 19.39 27.38
C ILE A 12 41.22 20.37 26.63
N THR A 13 40.79 20.79 25.44
CA THR A 13 40.98 22.17 24.97
C THR A 13 39.66 22.80 24.53
N LYS A 14 39.36 23.94 25.16
CA LYS A 14 38.20 24.79 24.90
C LYS A 14 38.38 25.50 23.56
N ARG A 15 37.38 25.46 22.67
CA ARG A 15 37.23 26.43 21.58
C ARG A 15 35.81 26.98 21.59
N GLN A 16 35.69 28.25 22.02
CA GLN A 16 34.51 29.08 21.82
C GLN A 16 34.24 29.22 20.32
N LYS A 17 33.12 28.67 19.85
CA LYS A 17 32.54 29.08 18.57
C LYS A 17 31.53 30.18 18.83
N LYS A 18 31.86 31.34 18.28
CA LYS A 18 31.05 32.55 18.16
C LYS A 18 29.68 32.18 17.57
N LEU A 19 28.61 32.54 18.26
CA LEU A 19 27.23 32.39 17.79
C LEU A 19 26.99 33.50 16.75
N ASP A 20 27.06 33.16 15.47
CA ASP A 20 26.63 34.06 14.40
C ASP A 20 25.09 34.07 14.37
N SER A 21 24.52 35.26 14.53
CA SER A 21 23.08 35.52 14.50
C SER A 21 22.47 35.12 13.16
N PRO A 22 21.27 34.50 13.12
CA PRO A 22 20.56 34.28 11.87
C PRO A 22 20.08 35.63 11.30
N GLN A 23 20.59 36.02 10.13
CA GLN A 23 19.93 37.04 9.30
C GLN A 23 18.61 36.45 8.79
N THR A 24 17.49 36.91 9.34
CA THR A 24 16.15 36.67 8.81
C THR A 24 16.00 37.42 7.49
N ASN A 25 16.18 36.70 6.38
CA ASN A 25 15.63 37.13 5.09
C ASN A 25 14.10 37.02 5.17
N PRO A 26 13.32 38.08 4.90
CA PRO A 26 11.88 37.95 4.77
C PRO A 26 11.60 37.10 3.53
N HIS A 27 11.18 35.85 3.74
CA HIS A 27 10.61 35.02 2.67
C HIS A 27 9.35 35.72 2.19
N THR A 28 9.44 36.36 1.03
CA THR A 28 8.27 36.75 0.25
C THR A 28 7.50 35.46 -0.05
N PHE A 29 6.38 35.24 0.65
CA PHE A 29 5.40 34.22 0.28
C PHE A 29 4.81 34.64 -1.07
N GLY A 30 5.48 34.23 -2.15
CA GLY A 30 4.92 34.34 -3.49
C GLY A 30 3.63 33.54 -3.52
N PHE A 31 2.56 34.14 -4.02
CA PHE A 31 1.37 33.42 -4.43
C PHE A 31 1.80 32.40 -5.48
N GLN A 32 1.94 31.13 -5.09
CA GLN A 32 1.94 30.06 -6.08
C GLN A 32 0.54 30.04 -6.69
N PRO A 33 0.41 30.17 -8.02
CA PRO A 33 -0.85 29.88 -8.69
C PRO A 33 -1.30 28.49 -8.25
N GLU A 34 -2.56 28.37 -7.82
CA GLU A 34 -3.18 27.09 -7.52
C GLU A 34 -3.05 26.23 -8.79
N GLU A 35 -2.25 25.17 -8.72
CA GLU A 35 -2.09 24.26 -9.84
C GLU A 35 -3.48 23.67 -10.13
N PRO A 36 -3.97 23.71 -11.39
CA PRO A 36 -5.30 23.20 -11.69
C PRO A 36 -5.42 21.77 -11.19
N GLU A 37 -6.44 21.48 -10.38
CA GLU A 37 -6.72 20.11 -9.93
C GLU A 37 -6.86 19.22 -11.17
N LEU A 38 -5.99 18.21 -11.27
CA LEU A 38 -6.06 17.25 -12.36
C LEU A 38 -7.38 16.46 -12.27
N PRO A 39 -8.00 16.13 -13.41
CA PRO A 39 -9.17 15.25 -13.39
C PRO A 39 -8.80 13.93 -12.71
N PRO A 40 -9.71 13.33 -11.92
CA PRO A 40 -9.45 12.06 -11.27
C PRO A 40 -9.05 11.00 -12.30
N GLU A 41 -7.93 10.33 -12.04
CA GLU A 41 -7.51 9.21 -12.89
C GLU A 41 -8.53 8.06 -12.81
N ARG A 42 -8.49 7.17 -13.81
CA ARG A 42 -9.30 5.94 -13.78
C ARG A 42 -8.94 5.14 -12.54
N CYS A 43 -9.87 5.06 -11.59
CA CYS A 43 -9.74 4.27 -10.38
C CYS A 43 -10.43 2.91 -10.56
N GLN A 44 -9.97 1.91 -9.80
CA GLN A 44 -10.69 0.67 -9.62
C GLN A 44 -11.51 0.78 -8.34
N HIS A 45 -12.84 0.76 -8.46
CA HIS A 45 -13.70 0.70 -7.29
C HIS A 45 -13.71 -0.70 -6.70
N ILE A 46 -13.59 -0.79 -5.38
CA ILE A 46 -13.59 -2.04 -4.63
C ILE A 46 -14.38 -1.84 -3.33
N LYS A 47 -15.22 -2.80 -2.98
CA LYS A 47 -15.97 -2.85 -1.72
C LYS A 47 -15.98 -4.27 -1.18
N PHE A 48 -15.47 -4.44 0.04
CA PHE A 48 -15.59 -5.69 0.77
C PHE A 48 -16.93 -5.75 1.51
N LEU A 49 -17.52 -6.93 1.54
CA LEU A 49 -18.79 -7.27 2.15
C LEU A 49 -18.61 -8.54 2.99
N ASP A 50 -19.39 -8.66 4.07
CA ASP A 50 -19.44 -9.87 4.91
C ASP A 50 -18.07 -10.31 5.48
N CYS A 51 -17.22 -9.33 5.85
CA CYS A 51 -15.89 -9.59 6.39
C CYS A 51 -15.90 -10.35 7.74
N ASP A 52 -17.06 -10.42 8.40
CA ASP A 52 -17.32 -11.12 9.66
C ASP A 52 -17.73 -12.59 9.47
N LYS A 53 -17.92 -13.03 8.21
CA LYS A 53 -18.37 -14.39 7.89
C LYS A 53 -17.22 -15.26 7.37
N SER A 54 -17.43 -16.58 7.41
CA SER A 54 -16.47 -17.55 6.85
C SER A 54 -16.31 -17.43 5.32
N VAL A 55 -17.35 -16.94 4.64
CA VAL A 55 -17.35 -16.62 3.21
C VAL A 55 -17.53 -15.11 3.07
N GLY A 56 -16.49 -14.45 2.58
CA GLY A 56 -16.49 -13.03 2.27
C GLY A 56 -16.99 -12.76 0.85
N ARG A 57 -17.50 -11.56 0.63
CA ARG A 57 -17.90 -11.07 -0.71
C ARG A 57 -17.11 -9.81 -1.05
N ILE A 58 -16.75 -9.67 -2.32
CA ILE A 58 -16.10 -8.46 -2.83
C ILE A 58 -16.82 -8.00 -4.09
N LEU A 59 -17.15 -6.72 -4.10
CA LEU A 59 -17.69 -6.01 -5.25
C LEU A 59 -16.56 -5.16 -5.83
N PHE A 60 -16.30 -5.24 -7.13
CA PHE A 60 -15.28 -4.41 -7.76
C PHE A 60 -15.54 -4.22 -9.25
N GLU A 61 -14.91 -3.22 -9.86
CA GLU A 61 -14.93 -3.05 -11.31
C GLU A 61 -13.71 -3.68 -11.97
N CYS A 62 -13.92 -4.27 -13.14
CA CYS A 62 -12.79 -4.61 -13.99
C CYS A 62 -12.15 -3.34 -14.52
N TYR A 63 -10.86 -3.14 -14.21
CA TYR A 63 -10.09 -1.99 -14.71
C TYR A 63 -10.10 -1.88 -16.26
N HIS A 64 -10.19 -3.01 -16.97
CA HIS A 64 -10.07 -3.04 -18.43
C HIS A 64 -11.37 -2.70 -19.16
N CYS A 65 -12.52 -3.18 -18.67
CA CYS A 65 -13.81 -3.03 -19.36
C CYS A 65 -14.89 -2.35 -18.51
N GLN A 66 -14.57 -1.93 -17.29
CA GLN A 66 -15.49 -1.26 -16.34
C GLN A 66 -16.72 -2.09 -15.93
N GLN A 67 -16.77 -3.38 -16.30
CA GLN A 67 -17.78 -4.31 -15.83
C GLN A 67 -17.71 -4.45 -14.30
N GLY A 68 -18.85 -4.31 -13.62
CA GLY A 68 -18.98 -4.68 -12.21
C GLY A 68 -18.87 -6.19 -12.00
N ILE A 69 -18.19 -6.61 -10.94
CA ILE A 69 -17.96 -8.01 -10.61
C ILE A 69 -18.27 -8.21 -9.12
N LEU A 70 -19.08 -9.23 -8.84
CA LEU A 70 -19.26 -9.77 -7.49
C LEU A 70 -18.51 -11.10 -7.40
N SER A 71 -17.67 -11.26 -6.38
CA SER A 71 -16.96 -12.52 -6.14
C SER A 71 -17.07 -12.95 -4.68
N GLU A 72 -17.28 -14.25 -4.49
CA GLU A 72 -17.29 -14.91 -3.17
C GLU A 72 -15.96 -15.63 -2.94
N PHE A 73 -15.41 -15.50 -1.74
CA PHE A 73 -14.11 -16.08 -1.40
C PHE A 73 -14.04 -16.56 0.06
N THR A 74 -13.11 -17.47 0.32
CA THR A 74 -12.79 -17.94 1.68
C THR A 74 -11.65 -17.13 2.31
N GLY A 75 -11.78 -16.83 3.60
CA GLY A 75 -11.01 -15.76 4.25
C GLY A 75 -9.53 -16.03 4.53
N GLU A 76 -9.11 -17.27 4.77
CA GLU A 76 -7.72 -17.53 5.17
C GLU A 76 -6.81 -17.70 3.94
N PRO A 77 -5.78 -16.84 3.77
CA PRO A 77 -4.85 -16.95 2.67
C PRO A 77 -3.97 -18.19 2.81
N VAL A 78 -3.75 -18.90 1.69
CA VAL A 78 -2.85 -20.05 1.68
C VAL A 78 -1.40 -19.58 1.73
N ILE A 79 -0.66 -20.01 2.76
CA ILE A 79 0.79 -19.81 2.87
C ILE A 79 1.50 -21.01 2.23
N ARG A 80 2.40 -20.76 1.28
CA ARG A 80 3.29 -21.78 0.70
C ARG A 80 4.73 -21.32 0.68
N GLU A 81 5.65 -22.27 0.56
CA GLU A 81 7.07 -21.97 0.44
C GLU A 81 7.42 -21.54 -1.00
N TYR A 82 8.07 -20.38 -1.12
CA TYR A 82 8.66 -19.89 -2.37
C TYR A 82 10.11 -19.50 -2.10
N LYS A 83 11.06 -20.15 -2.78
CA LYS A 83 12.51 -19.91 -2.62
C LYS A 83 12.99 -20.01 -1.16
N GLY A 84 12.52 -21.02 -0.41
CA GLY A 84 12.96 -21.20 0.98
C GLY A 84 12.25 -20.31 2.00
N ARG A 85 11.20 -19.57 1.60
CA ARG A 85 10.50 -18.60 2.47
C ARG A 85 8.99 -18.79 2.41
N PRO A 86 8.26 -18.65 3.55
CA PRO A 86 6.81 -18.62 3.53
C PRO A 86 6.31 -17.39 2.76
N SER A 87 5.40 -17.63 1.81
CA SER A 87 4.84 -16.62 0.92
C SER A 87 3.33 -16.81 0.81
N VAL A 88 2.60 -15.70 0.79
CA VAL A 88 1.15 -15.71 0.57
C VAL A 88 0.87 -15.96 -0.90
N ILE A 89 0.02 -16.96 -1.19
CA ILE A 89 -0.44 -17.23 -2.54
C ILE A 89 -1.57 -16.26 -2.90
N GLN A 90 -1.43 -15.61 -4.05
CA GLN A 90 -2.45 -14.71 -4.58
C GLN A 90 -3.38 -15.46 -5.53
N VAL A 91 -4.68 -15.37 -5.29
CA VAL A 91 -5.70 -15.84 -6.23
C VAL A 91 -5.95 -14.75 -7.27
N LYS A 92 -5.92 -15.13 -8.55
CA LYS A 92 -6.21 -14.22 -9.67
C LYS A 92 -7.66 -14.39 -10.09
N ILE A 93 -8.47 -13.36 -9.96
CA ILE A 93 -9.85 -13.36 -10.45
C ILE A 93 -9.85 -12.80 -11.87
N LYS A 94 -10.37 -13.58 -12.82
CA LYS A 94 -10.55 -13.13 -14.21
C LYS A 94 -11.89 -12.42 -14.36
N CYS A 95 -11.93 -11.38 -15.19
CA CYS A 95 -13.17 -10.77 -15.61
C CYS A 95 -13.97 -11.77 -16.47
N PRO A 96 -15.24 -12.05 -16.15
CA PRO A 96 -16.09 -12.92 -16.99
C PRO A 96 -16.38 -12.32 -18.38
N THR A 97 -16.22 -11.00 -18.56
CA THR A 97 -16.51 -10.31 -19.82
C THR A 97 -15.29 -10.21 -20.74
N CYS A 98 -14.13 -9.80 -20.21
CA CYS A 98 -12.93 -9.56 -21.03
C CYS A 98 -11.78 -10.54 -20.76
N GLU A 99 -11.97 -11.51 -19.86
CA GLU A 99 -11.02 -12.57 -19.47
C GLU A 99 -9.68 -12.13 -18.86
N GLN A 100 -9.40 -10.83 -18.87
CA GLN A 100 -8.23 -10.24 -18.23
C GLN A 100 -8.32 -10.37 -16.71
N THR A 101 -7.17 -10.34 -16.03
CA THR A 101 -7.13 -10.38 -14.56
C THR A 101 -7.73 -9.09 -14.03
N ALA A 102 -8.89 -9.19 -13.40
CA ALA A 102 -9.61 -8.03 -12.89
C ALA A 102 -9.10 -7.62 -11.50
N ILE A 103 -8.70 -8.58 -10.65
CA ILE A 103 -8.07 -8.31 -9.35
C ILE A 103 -7.22 -9.50 -8.89
N ARG A 104 -6.28 -9.25 -7.96
CA ARG A 104 -5.52 -10.28 -7.25
C ARG A 104 -5.83 -10.17 -5.76
N LEU A 105 -6.25 -11.27 -5.14
CA LEU A 105 -6.61 -11.31 -3.73
C LEU A 105 -5.69 -12.26 -2.96
N ASN A 106 -5.30 -11.84 -1.76
CA ASN A 106 -4.67 -12.69 -0.77
C ASN A 106 -5.78 -13.38 0.03
N THR A 107 -6.28 -14.50 -0.50
CA THR A 107 -7.45 -15.20 0.03
C THR A 107 -7.26 -16.71 -0.14
N GLY A 108 -8.12 -17.53 0.45
CA GLY A 108 -8.05 -18.98 0.30
C GLY A 108 -8.40 -19.43 -1.11
N GLU A 109 -9.70 -19.50 -1.40
CA GLU A 109 -10.26 -19.90 -2.68
C GLU A 109 -11.40 -18.97 -3.09
N VAL A 110 -11.58 -18.80 -4.40
CA VAL A 110 -12.72 -18.09 -4.98
C VAL A 110 -13.81 -19.11 -5.27
N LEU A 111 -14.95 -18.96 -4.61
CA LEU A 111 -16.09 -19.87 -4.75
C LEU A 111 -16.93 -19.54 -5.97
N SER A 112 -17.09 -18.24 -6.25
CA SER A 112 -17.90 -17.76 -7.38
C SER A 112 -17.39 -16.41 -7.89
N THR A 113 -17.68 -16.14 -9.16
CA THR A 113 -17.44 -14.84 -9.81
C THR A 113 -18.59 -14.58 -10.76
N THR A 114 -19.28 -13.47 -10.58
CA THR A 114 -20.48 -13.12 -11.35
C THR A 114 -20.35 -11.71 -11.92
N ALA A 115 -20.64 -11.55 -13.20
CA ALA A 115 -20.76 -10.24 -13.84
C ALA A 115 -22.03 -9.55 -13.34
N ILE A 116 -21.91 -8.29 -12.93
CA ILE A 116 -23.02 -7.43 -12.55
C ILE A 116 -22.88 -6.08 -13.24
N PRO A 117 -23.96 -5.33 -13.48
CA PRO A 117 -23.85 -3.92 -13.88
C PRO A 117 -22.91 -3.18 -12.91
N SER A 118 -22.13 -2.22 -13.41
CA SER A 118 -21.27 -1.43 -12.54
C SER A 118 -22.12 -0.76 -11.44
N PRO A 119 -21.84 -1.03 -10.15
CA PRO A 119 -22.50 -0.34 -9.03
C PRO A 119 -22.16 1.16 -8.94
N TRP A 120 -21.14 1.62 -9.65
CA TRP A 120 -20.60 2.98 -9.55
C TRP A 120 -20.91 3.84 -10.78
N GLN A 121 -21.38 3.24 -11.87
CA GLN A 121 -21.94 3.97 -13.00
C GLN A 121 -23.43 4.22 -12.76
N GLN A 122 -23.81 5.49 -12.63
CA GLN A 122 -25.20 5.97 -12.58
C GLN A 122 -25.74 6.27 -13.97
#